data_AF-A0A6A6EYP7-F1
#
_entry.id   AF-A0A6A6EYP7-F1
#
_cell.length_a   1.000
_cell.length_b   1.000
_cell.length_c   1.000
_cell.angle_alpha   90.00
_cell.angle_beta   90.00
_cell.angle_gamma   90.00
#
_symmetry.space_group_name_H-M   'P 1'
#
loop_
_entity.id
_entity.type
_entity.pdbx_description
1 polymer ?
#
loop_
_entity_poly.entity_id
_entity_poly.type
_entity_poly.pdbx_seq_one_letter_code
_entity_poly.pdbx_strand_id
1 'polypeptide(L)'
;MRLLRRCDTGEFSLTEDFIGDEVIPPYAILSHTWGADTEEVTFDDLKNGTGKDKPGYEKIQFCGEQARQDDLQYFWIDTCCINKANKAELSQSINSMFRWYRNATRCYVYLSDVSTAKRKASGQSSEFTWEPAFRESRWFTRGWTLQELLAPGLVEFFFPGTQATW
;
A
#
# COMPACT_ATOMS: atom_id res chain seq x y z
N MET A 1 -14.66 3.36 -7.67
CA MET A 1 -13.31 3.11 -7.14
C MET A 1 -12.32 3.39 -8.26
N ARG A 2 -11.19 4.04 -8.00
CA ARG A 2 -10.10 4.17 -8.99
C ARG A 2 -8.94 3.26 -8.61
N LEU A 3 -8.21 2.76 -9.59
CA LEU A 3 -7.01 1.96 -9.40
C LEU A 3 -5.80 2.69 -9.96
N LEU A 4 -4.62 2.34 -9.46
CA LEU A 4 -3.36 2.62 -10.13
C LEU A 4 -3.05 1.50 -11.12
N ARG A 5 -2.50 1.89 -12.26
CA ARG A 5 -1.99 0.99 -13.29
C ARG A 5 -0.52 1.29 -13.51
N ARG A 6 0.32 0.25 -13.53
CA ARG A 6 1.69 0.36 -14.02
C ARG A 6 1.69 0.26 -15.55
N CYS A 7 2.19 1.29 -16.21
CA CYS A 7 2.39 1.30 -17.66
C CYS A 7 3.69 0.57 -18.04
N ASP A 8 3.83 0.24 -19.33
CA ASP A 8 5.03 -0.45 -19.85
C ASP A 8 6.32 0.37 -19.65
N THR A 9 6.18 1.69 -19.56
CA THR A 9 7.26 2.63 -19.25
C THR A 9 7.73 2.57 -17.79
N GLY A 10 7.04 1.82 -16.93
CA GLY A 10 7.26 1.78 -15.48
C GLY A 10 6.58 2.93 -14.72
N GLU A 11 5.92 3.86 -15.42
CA GLU A 11 5.16 4.94 -14.79
C GLU A 11 3.79 4.46 -14.27
N PHE A 12 3.23 5.19 -13.32
CA PHE A 12 1.92 4.91 -12.75
C PHE A 12 0.88 5.93 -13.22
N SER A 13 -0.30 5.43 -13.59
CA SER A 13 -1.45 6.24 -13.97
C SER A 13 -2.70 5.79 -13.24
N LEU A 14 -3.57 6.73 -12.88
CA LEU A 14 -4.90 6.41 -12.36
C LEU A 14 -5.82 5.92 -13.49
N THR A 15 -6.67 4.95 -13.18
CA THR A 15 -7.81 4.59 -14.04
C THR A 15 -8.92 5.63 -13.93
N GLU A 16 -9.87 5.56 -14.86
CA GLU A 16 -11.19 6.13 -14.64
C GLU A 16 -11.86 5.51 -13.40
N ASP A 17 -12.89 6.19 -12.90
CA ASP A 17 -13.63 5.74 -11.73
C ASP A 17 -14.58 4.59 -12.11
N PHE A 18 -14.38 3.43 -11.49
CA PHE A 18 -15.29 2.30 -11.62
C PHE A 18 -16.57 2.56 -10.81
N ILE A 19 -17.69 2.81 -11.49
CA ILE A 19 -18.97 3.19 -10.88
C ILE A 19 -20.01 2.06 -11.03
N GLY A 20 -20.86 1.88 -10.01
CA GLY A 20 -21.98 0.95 -10.07
C GLY A 20 -21.56 -0.51 -10.23
N ASP A 21 -22.04 -1.13 -11.32
CA ASP A 21 -21.81 -2.55 -11.64
C ASP A 21 -20.65 -2.76 -12.62
N GLU A 22 -19.81 -1.74 -12.84
CA GLU A 22 -18.61 -1.88 -13.65
C GLU A 22 -17.68 -2.98 -13.11
N VAL A 23 -17.14 -3.77 -14.04
CA VAL A 23 -16.26 -4.88 -13.70
C VAL A 23 -14.90 -4.34 -13.29
N ILE A 24 -14.61 -4.45 -11.99
CA ILE A 24 -13.30 -4.11 -11.43
C ILE A 24 -12.31 -5.24 -11.81
N PRO A 25 -11.19 -4.95 -12.50
CA PRO A 25 -10.20 -5.96 -12.86
C PRO A 25 -9.49 -6.49 -11.60
N PRO A 26 -8.82 -7.65 -11.64
CA PRO A 26 -7.99 -8.11 -10.52
C PRO A 26 -6.95 -7.06 -10.11
N TYR A 27 -6.80 -6.84 -8.80
CA TYR A 27 -5.91 -5.82 -8.25
C TYR A 27 -5.28 -6.25 -6.93
N ALA A 28 -4.11 -5.67 -6.63
CA ALA A 28 -3.53 -5.68 -5.30
C ALA A 28 -4.00 -4.47 -4.48
N ILE A 29 -3.98 -4.56 -3.16
CA ILE A 29 -4.31 -3.44 -2.27
C ILE A 29 -3.19 -3.21 -1.26
N LEU A 30 -2.82 -1.96 -1.03
CA LEU A 30 -1.79 -1.60 -0.06
C LEU A 30 -2.42 -1.17 1.27
N SER A 31 -2.11 -1.93 2.31
CA SER A 31 -2.30 -1.54 3.70
C SER A 31 -1.01 -0.95 4.24
N HIS A 32 -1.05 0.27 4.79
CA HIS A 32 0.15 0.94 5.27
C HIS A 32 -0.15 1.99 6.35
N THR A 33 0.90 2.47 7.01
CA THR A 33 0.79 3.63 7.91
C THR A 33 1.16 4.91 7.19
N TRP A 34 0.30 5.92 7.30
CA TRP A 34 0.57 7.22 6.70
C TRP A 34 1.72 7.91 7.46
N GLY A 35 2.59 8.60 6.73
CA GLY A 35 3.53 9.58 7.26
C GLY A 35 2.83 10.92 7.53
N ALA A 36 3.59 12.01 7.51
CA ALA A 36 3.00 13.34 7.54
C ALA A 36 2.23 13.62 6.24
N ASP A 37 1.19 14.46 6.29
CA ASP A 37 0.38 14.80 5.10
C ASP A 37 1.21 15.36 3.94
N THR A 38 2.31 16.06 4.23
CA THR A 38 3.26 16.59 3.24
C THR A 38 4.10 15.51 2.56
N GLU A 39 4.24 14.36 3.20
CA GLU A 39 5.04 13.22 2.72
C GLU A 39 4.21 12.27 1.86
N GLU A 40 2.90 12.20 2.07
CA GLU A 40 2.02 11.32 1.31
C GLU A 40 1.71 11.87 -0.09
N VAL A 41 1.70 10.95 -1.05
CA VAL A 41 1.27 11.25 -2.41
C VAL A 41 -0.25 11.20 -2.44
N THR A 42 -0.86 12.29 -2.92
CA THR A 42 -2.31 12.44 -3.00
C THR A 42 -2.84 12.15 -4.40
N PHE A 43 -4.15 12.11 -4.53
CA PHE A 43 -4.82 12.01 -5.83
C PHE A 43 -4.41 13.15 -6.77
N ASP A 44 -4.34 14.38 -6.26
CA ASP A 44 -3.96 15.54 -7.06
C ASP A 44 -2.48 15.50 -7.48
N ASP A 45 -1.61 14.96 -6.61
CA ASP A 45 -0.20 14.79 -6.96
C ASP A 45 0.00 13.82 -8.12
N LEU A 46 -0.76 12.72 -8.16
CA LEU A 46 -0.71 11.79 -9.29
C LEU A 46 -1.30 12.40 -10.55
N LYS A 47 -2.42 13.11 -10.43
CA LYS A 47 -3.08 13.76 -11.57
C LYS A 47 -2.20 14.83 -12.21
N ASN A 48 -1.43 15.56 -11.41
CA ASN A 48 -0.56 16.64 -11.86
C ASN A 48 0.91 16.20 -12.06
N GLY A 49 1.25 14.96 -11.73
CA GLY A 49 2.62 14.44 -11.84
C GLY A 49 3.62 15.03 -10.82
N THR A 50 3.15 15.61 -9.72
CA THR A 50 3.98 16.31 -8.71
C THR A 50 4.37 15.45 -7.52
N GLY A 51 3.96 14.18 -7.48
CA GLY A 51 4.17 13.29 -6.33
C GLY A 51 5.51 12.58 -6.26
N LYS A 52 6.31 12.57 -7.34
CA LYS A 52 7.51 11.70 -7.45
C LYS A 52 8.61 12.03 -6.43
N ASP A 53 8.70 13.28 -5.98
CA ASP A 53 9.71 13.73 -5.01
C ASP A 53 9.27 13.56 -3.55
N LYS A 54 8.04 13.10 -3.30
CA LYS A 54 7.52 12.90 -1.95
C LYS A 54 8.00 11.57 -1.37
N PRO A 55 8.37 11.51 -0.07
CA PRO A 55 8.76 10.25 0.58
C PRO A 55 7.75 9.11 0.43
N GLY A 56 6.44 9.41 0.47
CA GLY A 56 5.37 8.43 0.29
C GLY A 56 5.34 7.77 -1.08
N TYR A 57 6.03 8.32 -2.10
CA TYR A 57 6.12 7.73 -3.43
C TYR A 57 6.80 6.36 -3.43
N GLU A 58 7.70 6.11 -2.46
CA GLU A 58 8.35 4.80 -2.29
C GLU A 58 7.32 3.68 -2.09
N LYS A 59 6.23 3.95 -1.37
CA LYS A 59 5.14 2.98 -1.14
C LYS A 59 4.39 2.64 -2.42
N ILE A 60 4.21 3.63 -3.30
CA ILE A 60 3.59 3.45 -4.62
C ILE A 60 4.50 2.58 -5.50
N GLN A 61 5.79 2.89 -5.52
CA GLN A 61 6.78 2.12 -6.27
C GLN A 61 6.84 0.67 -5.79
N PHE A 62 6.93 0.47 -4.48
CA PHE A 62 6.90 -0.85 -3.85
C PHE A 62 5.64 -1.62 -4.26
N CYS A 63 4.46 -1.05 -4.06
CA CYS A 63 3.20 -1.73 -4.34
C CYS A 63 3.05 -2.08 -5.82
N GLY A 64 3.40 -1.16 -6.72
CA GLY A 64 3.34 -1.39 -8.16
C GLY A 64 4.34 -2.43 -8.66
N GLU A 65 5.53 -2.52 -8.06
CA GLU A 65 6.51 -3.53 -8.40
C GLU A 65 6.15 -4.91 -7.84
N GLN A 66 5.64 -4.97 -6.60
CA GLN A 66 5.17 -6.22 -6.01
C GLN A 66 3.95 -6.77 -6.76
N ALA A 67 2.97 -5.91 -7.10
CA ALA A 67 1.83 -6.28 -7.93
C ALA A 67 2.28 -6.87 -9.27
N ARG A 68 3.29 -6.26 -9.92
CA ARG A 68 3.87 -6.79 -11.16
C ARG A 68 4.50 -8.18 -10.99
N GLN A 69 5.16 -8.44 -9.87
CA GLN A 69 5.75 -9.75 -9.57
C GLN A 69 4.69 -10.84 -9.36
N ASP A 70 3.52 -10.43 -8.85
CA ASP A 70 2.35 -11.30 -8.65
C ASP A 70 1.37 -11.31 -9.84
N ASP A 71 1.83 -10.89 -11.03
CA ASP A 71 1.05 -10.83 -12.29
C ASP A 71 -0.22 -9.95 -12.21
N LEU A 72 -0.21 -8.93 -11.36
CA LEU A 72 -1.28 -7.93 -11.21
C LEU A 72 -0.88 -6.60 -11.85
N GLN A 73 -1.66 -6.19 -12.86
CA GLN A 73 -1.45 -4.91 -13.54
C GLN A 73 -1.97 -3.71 -12.74
N TYR A 74 -2.96 -3.95 -11.87
CA TYR A 74 -3.65 -2.91 -11.12
C TYR A 74 -3.41 -3.05 -9.62
N PHE A 75 -3.37 -1.91 -8.94
CA PHE A 75 -3.27 -1.87 -7.49
C PHE A 75 -3.99 -0.65 -6.91
N TRP A 76 -4.26 -0.68 -5.62
CA TRP A 76 -5.00 0.38 -4.93
C TRP A 76 -4.27 0.87 -3.69
N ILE A 77 -4.27 2.20 -3.51
CA ILE A 77 -3.69 2.88 -2.36
C ILE A 77 -4.62 4.03 -1.96
N ASP A 78 -5.09 4.04 -0.72
CA ASP A 78 -6.08 5.00 -0.19
C ASP A 78 -5.65 6.47 -0.30
N THR A 79 -4.35 6.76 -0.16
CA THR A 79 -3.81 8.12 -0.18
C THR A 79 -3.98 8.81 -1.53
N CYS A 80 -3.88 8.05 -2.63
CA CYS A 80 -3.84 8.60 -3.99
C CYS A 80 -4.91 8.07 -4.94
N CYS A 81 -5.59 6.96 -4.62
CA CYS A 81 -6.73 6.47 -5.40
C CYS A 81 -8.07 7.14 -5.01
N ILE A 82 -8.14 7.74 -3.82
CA ILE A 82 -9.32 8.48 -3.34
C ILE A 82 -9.07 9.98 -3.49
N ASN A 83 -9.97 10.68 -4.17
CA ASN A 83 -10.02 12.13 -4.12
C ASN A 83 -10.63 12.58 -2.78
N LYS A 84 -9.77 12.76 -1.78
CA LYS A 84 -10.17 13.17 -0.42
C LYS A 84 -10.77 14.59 -0.37
N ALA A 85 -10.53 15.45 -1.37
CA ALA A 85 -11.16 16.76 -1.46
C ALA A 85 -12.66 16.67 -1.83
N ASN A 86 -13.06 15.60 -2.52
CA ASN A 86 -14.46 15.30 -2.77
C ASN A 86 -15.08 14.54 -1.59
N LYS A 87 -15.83 15.25 -0.74
CA LYS A 87 -16.47 14.70 0.47
C LYS A 87 -17.44 13.55 0.17
N ALA A 88 -18.15 13.59 -0.95
CA ALA A 88 -19.07 12.52 -1.34
C ALA A 88 -18.30 11.24 -1.66
N GLU A 89 -17.22 11.37 -2.43
CA GLU A 89 -16.32 10.26 -2.75
C GLU A 89 -15.63 9.70 -1.51
N LEU A 90 -15.12 10.56 -0.63
CA LEU A 90 -14.48 10.13 0.62
C LEU A 90 -15.45 9.31 1.48
N SER A 91 -16.68 9.80 1.65
CA SER A 91 -17.72 9.10 2.40
C SER A 91 -18.07 7.73 1.78
N GLN A 92 -18.26 7.70 0.46
CA GLN A 92 -18.50 6.46 -0.27
C GLN A 92 -17.34 5.48 -0.15
N SER A 93 -16.10 5.99 -0.17
CA SER A 93 -14.89 5.19 -0.05
C SER A 93 -14.77 4.54 1.31
N ILE A 94 -15.04 5.28 2.39
CA ILE A 94 -15.07 4.73 3.75
C ILE A 94 -16.07 3.57 3.86
N ASN A 95 -17.27 3.74 3.31
CA ASN A 95 -18.30 2.71 3.33
C ASN A 95 -18.00 1.50 2.42
N SER A 96 -17.08 1.65 1.47
CA SER A 96 -16.74 0.61 0.50
C SER A 96 -15.42 -0.10 0.80
N MET A 97 -14.57 0.48 1.65
CA MET A 97 -13.19 0.06 1.85
C MET A 97 -13.08 -1.41 2.29
N PHE A 98 -13.93 -1.87 3.21
CA PHE A 98 -13.95 -3.29 3.61
C PHE A 98 -14.18 -4.22 2.40
N ARG A 99 -15.12 -3.87 1.52
CA ARG A 99 -15.38 -4.64 0.28
C ARG A 99 -14.19 -4.59 -0.66
N TRP A 100 -13.51 -3.46 -0.76
CA TRP A 100 -12.30 -3.32 -1.60
C TRP A 100 -11.13 -4.14 -1.06
N TYR A 101 -10.92 -4.20 0.25
CA TYR A 101 -9.94 -5.13 0.83
C TYR A 101 -10.32 -6.59 0.60
N ARG A 102 -11.60 -6.93 0.82
CA ARG A 102 -12.10 -8.30 0.63
C ARG A 102 -11.94 -8.82 -0.80
N ASN A 103 -12.15 -7.96 -1.78
CA ASN A 103 -12.12 -8.33 -3.20
C ASN A 103 -10.72 -8.22 -3.83
N ALA A 104 -9.73 -7.69 -3.10
CA ALA A 104 -8.36 -7.63 -3.58
C ALA A 104 -7.80 -9.04 -3.75
N THR A 105 -7.02 -9.25 -4.82
CA THR A 105 -6.35 -10.54 -5.08
C THR A 105 -5.18 -10.77 -4.12
N ARG A 106 -4.53 -9.68 -3.71
CA ARG A 106 -3.43 -9.62 -2.75
C ARG A 106 -3.57 -8.38 -1.88
N CYS A 107 -3.34 -8.51 -0.58
CA CYS A 107 -3.18 -7.37 0.32
C CYS A 107 -1.72 -7.30 0.78
N TYR A 108 -1.02 -6.25 0.36
CA TYR A 108 0.35 -6.00 0.80
C TYR A 108 0.31 -5.08 2.02
N VAL A 109 0.82 -5.55 3.14
CA VAL A 109 1.02 -4.75 4.34
C VAL A 109 2.46 -4.24 4.32
N TYR A 110 2.64 -2.93 4.12
CA TYR A 110 3.97 -2.32 4.11
C TYR A 110 4.26 -1.59 5.43
N LEU A 111 5.23 -2.13 6.18
CA LEU A 111 5.65 -1.64 7.49
C LEU A 111 6.92 -0.79 7.38
N SER A 112 6.75 0.51 7.13
CA SER A 112 7.86 1.45 6.96
C SER A 112 8.71 1.67 8.22
N ASP A 113 8.19 1.30 9.40
CA ASP A 113 8.87 1.45 10.69
C ASP A 113 9.61 0.19 11.17
N VAL A 114 9.64 -0.85 10.36
CA VAL A 114 10.40 -2.09 10.63
C VAL A 114 11.71 -2.05 9.86
N SER A 115 12.84 -2.20 10.54
CA SER A 115 14.15 -2.22 9.89
C SER A 115 14.91 -3.51 10.17
N THR A 116 15.62 -4.03 9.17
CA THR A 116 16.45 -5.24 9.26
C THR A 116 17.90 -4.93 9.67
N ALA A 117 18.18 -3.72 10.15
CA ALA A 117 19.55 -3.25 10.36
C ALA A 117 20.34 -4.23 11.24
N LYS A 118 21.41 -4.81 10.70
CA LYS A 118 22.35 -5.64 11.45
C LYS A 118 22.87 -4.82 12.62
N ARG A 119 22.53 -5.17 13.86
CA ARG A 119 23.31 -4.67 15.00
C ARG A 119 24.75 -5.14 14.77
N LYS A 120 25.69 -4.19 14.63
CA LYS A 120 27.13 -4.48 14.75
C LYS A 120 27.41 -4.84 16.21
N ALA A 121 27.03 -6.04 16.63
CA ALA A 121 27.51 -6.62 17.86
C ALA A 121 28.78 -7.42 17.54
N SER A 122 29.85 -7.06 18.22
CA SER A 122 31.12 -7.78 18.31
C SER A 122 30.93 -9.29 18.31
N GLY A 123 31.36 -9.94 17.22
CA GLY A 123 31.85 -11.32 17.23
C GLY A 123 30.94 -12.41 17.81
N GLN A 124 29.69 -12.51 17.37
CA GLN A 124 28.92 -13.77 17.34
C GLN A 124 27.66 -13.59 16.49
N SER A 125 27.37 -14.61 15.66
CA SER A 125 26.21 -14.81 14.75
C SER A 125 25.28 -13.62 14.48
N SER A 126 25.20 -13.18 13.21
CA SER A 126 24.22 -12.20 12.75
C SER A 126 22.79 -12.73 12.87
N GLU A 127 22.14 -12.46 14.00
CA GLU A 127 20.72 -12.72 14.21
C GLU A 127 19.92 -11.64 13.47
N PHE A 128 18.92 -12.03 12.68
CA PHE A 128 18.03 -11.09 12.00
C PHE A 128 17.16 -10.36 13.03
N THR A 129 17.39 -9.06 13.23
CA THR A 129 16.78 -8.27 14.30
C THR A 129 15.41 -7.65 13.98
N TRP A 130 14.69 -8.16 12.97
CA TRP A 130 13.43 -7.54 12.52
C TRP A 130 12.23 -7.90 13.40
N GLU A 131 12.22 -9.08 14.03
CA GLU A 131 11.04 -9.59 14.76
C GLU A 131 10.57 -8.65 15.89
N PRO A 132 11.45 -8.10 16.75
CA PRO A 132 11.02 -7.13 17.76
C PRO A 132 10.40 -5.87 17.13
N ALA A 133 11.04 -5.32 16.09
CA ALA A 133 10.53 -4.13 15.40
C ALA A 133 9.18 -4.39 14.70
N PHE A 134 8.98 -5.59 14.15
CA PHE A 134 7.72 -6.01 13.57
C PHE A 134 6.59 -6.01 14.60
N ARG A 135 6.80 -6.63 15.76
CA ARG A 135 5.81 -6.68 16.85
C ARG A 135 5.46 -5.29 17.40
N GLU A 136 6.41 -4.36 17.34
CA GLU A 136 6.26 -2.97 17.78
C GLU A 136 5.76 -2.01 16.70
N SER A 137 5.50 -2.49 15.47
CA SER A 137 5.07 -1.63 14.37
C SER A 137 3.77 -0.90 14.70
N ARG A 138 3.73 0.39 14.37
CA ARG A 138 2.53 1.24 14.50
C ARG A 138 1.34 0.70 13.72
N TRP A 139 1.55 -0.17 12.75
CA TRP A 139 0.46 -0.79 12.00
C TRP A 139 -0.49 -1.58 12.93
N PHE A 140 0.04 -2.30 13.92
CA PHE A 140 -0.76 -3.10 14.85
C PHE A 140 -1.58 -2.26 15.86
N THR A 141 -1.33 -0.95 15.96
CA THR A 141 -1.99 -0.08 16.95
C THR A 141 -3.14 0.75 16.38
N ARG A 142 -3.39 0.69 15.06
CA ARG A 142 -4.41 1.50 14.38
C ARG A 142 -5.74 0.76 14.27
N GLY A 143 -6.86 1.44 14.56
CA GLY A 143 -8.19 0.82 14.50
C GLY A 143 -8.61 0.31 13.11
N TRP A 144 -8.07 0.89 12.03
CA TRP A 144 -8.40 0.49 10.66
C TRP A 144 -7.72 -0.81 10.23
N THR A 145 -6.54 -1.14 10.76
CA THR A 145 -5.73 -2.28 10.28
C THR A 145 -6.36 -3.63 10.57
N LEU A 146 -7.28 -3.70 11.54
CA LEU A 146 -8.07 -4.91 11.76
C LEU A 146 -8.92 -5.28 10.54
N GLN A 147 -9.54 -4.30 9.88
CA GLN A 147 -10.32 -4.55 8.66
C GLN A 147 -9.40 -4.93 7.50
N GLU A 148 -8.25 -4.27 7.40
CA GLU A 148 -7.24 -4.51 6.35
C GLU A 148 -6.58 -5.89 6.48
N LEU A 149 -6.56 -6.45 7.70
CA LEU A 149 -6.09 -7.81 7.98
C LEU A 149 -7.16 -8.88 7.75
N LEU A 150 -8.40 -8.63 8.18
CA LEU A 150 -9.46 -9.66 8.19
C LEU A 150 -10.26 -9.73 6.90
N ALA A 151 -10.36 -8.64 6.15
CA ALA A 151 -11.17 -8.60 4.95
C ALA A 151 -10.55 -9.39 3.77
N PRO A 152 -9.25 -9.21 3.43
CA PRO A 152 -8.65 -9.88 2.28
C PRO A 152 -8.52 -11.39 2.47
N GLY A 153 -8.55 -12.13 1.37
CA GLY A 153 -8.29 -13.59 1.38
C GLY A 153 -6.81 -13.95 1.55
N LEU A 154 -5.88 -13.05 1.20
CA LEU A 154 -4.45 -13.23 1.36
C LEU A 154 -3.78 -11.91 1.74
N VAL A 155 -2.97 -11.95 2.80
CA VAL A 155 -2.24 -10.81 3.36
C VAL A 155 -0.76 -11.17 3.46
N GLU A 156 0.10 -10.31 2.93
CA GLU A 156 1.55 -10.51 2.90
C GLU A 156 2.25 -9.28 3.50
N PHE A 157 3.20 -9.52 4.42
CA PHE A 157 3.89 -8.46 5.15
C PHE A 157 5.25 -8.15 4.54
N PHE A 158 5.50 -6.87 4.31
CA PHE A 158 6.74 -6.34 3.75
C PHE A 158 7.28 -5.21 4.60
N PHE A 159 8.60 -5.02 4.57
CA PHE A 159 9.29 -3.93 5.24
C PHE A 159 10.54 -3.54 4.44
N PRO A 160 11.12 -2.36 4.69
CA PRO A 160 12.37 -1.95 4.04
C PRO A 160 13.46 -3.03 4.10
N GLY A 161 13.91 -3.47 2.93
CA GLY A 161 15.00 -4.44 2.79
C GLY A 161 14.60 -5.93 2.78
N THR A 162 13.32 -6.29 2.90
CA THR A 162 12.86 -7.66 2.60
C THR A 162 12.67 -7.84 1.10
N GLN A 163 13.34 -8.84 0.53
CA GLN A 163 12.92 -9.50 -0.71
C GLN A 163 12.52 -10.94 -0.35
N ALA A 164 11.37 -11.15 0.27
CA ALA A 164 10.84 -12.50 0.45
C ALA A 164 9.36 -12.48 0.87
N THR A 165 8.56 -13.19 0.08
CA THR A 165 7.27 -13.78 0.43
C THR A 165 7.48 -14.90 1.47
N TRP A 166 6.56 -15.04 2.43
CA TRP A 166 6.56 -16.07 3.49
C TRP A 166 5.64 -17.22 3.15
#